data_AF-A0A6I4ISZ3-F1
#
_entry.id   AF-A0A6I4ISZ3-F1
#
_cell.length_a   1.000
_cell.length_b   1.000
_cell.length_c   1.000
_cell.angle_alpha   90.00
_cell.angle_beta   90.00
_cell.angle_gamma   90.00
#
_symmetry.space_group_name_H-M   'P 1'
#
loop_
_entity.id
_entity.type
_entity.pdbx_description
1 polymer ?
#
loop_
_entity_poly.entity_id
_entity_poly.type
_entity_poly.pdbx_seq_one_letter_code
_entity_poly.pdbx_strand_id
1 'polypeptide(L)'
;MSFFKKFFSNNKKQQTDTSENDLPWIAASENPWNVKLLDLRPISQTMISTSQNQQMAKNAVSYGTENGRNFWDIKPESDRTIASNLTFTIDGYLAPGVLFTPNTMEHKWAIYYDGEYLIFVRSWLREVFVIAKTSQAKNQLIIENITGEFTEDETSAFTNSFLNFLLISHSIGEVVPAPLPKTLINNTKNAGYWAFSSYGNMANLGIFDDNFIAQTNSALRTHSLLHIAVAQSNLEEIENQVNNGIHINSLAGDGLATLHWAIASERIEVIQKLLELGADPNVRSIQGATPIMNAVQSNKIKHTMTLLDANAEVNAKDNRGFTALHRAAEMGHEEIVVLLLEHGADKSIQAEGYTALSLAESRENKAIVKLLK
;
A
#
# COMPACT_ATOMS: atom_id res chain seq x y z
N MET A 1 -23.41 18.77 -16.74
CA MET A 1 -24.75 18.40 -17.27
C MET A 1 -25.19 17.09 -16.62
N SER A 2 -26.37 17.13 -16.00
CA SER A 2 -27.00 16.14 -15.10
C SER A 2 -27.02 14.68 -15.61
N PHE A 3 -26.38 13.76 -14.87
CA PHE A 3 -26.49 12.31 -15.09
C PHE A 3 -27.25 11.53 -13.99
N PHE A 4 -27.90 12.20 -13.02
CA PHE A 4 -28.58 11.55 -11.88
C PHE A 4 -30.08 11.83 -11.75
N LYS A 5 -30.82 11.94 -12.85
CA LYS A 5 -32.27 12.21 -12.78
C LYS A 5 -33.10 11.46 -13.81
N LYS A 6 -33.15 10.13 -13.72
CA LYS A 6 -34.23 9.38 -14.40
C LYS A 6 -34.49 7.95 -13.90
N PHE A 7 -34.68 7.76 -12.61
CA PHE A 7 -35.56 6.71 -12.11
C PHE A 7 -36.24 7.27 -10.87
N PHE A 8 -37.58 7.31 -10.86
CA PHE A 8 -38.51 7.50 -9.74
C PHE A 8 -39.65 8.45 -10.12
N SER A 9 -40.72 7.88 -10.66
CA SER A 9 -42.12 8.26 -10.37
C SER A 9 -43.09 7.39 -11.18
N ASN A 10 -43.64 6.32 -10.59
CA ASN A 10 -45.02 6.33 -10.08
C ASN A 10 -45.47 4.97 -9.50
N ASN A 11 -45.75 5.01 -8.19
CA ASN A 11 -46.85 4.42 -7.41
C ASN A 11 -47.13 2.89 -7.30
N LYS A 12 -46.93 2.46 -6.04
CA LYS A 12 -47.78 1.63 -5.15
C LYS A 12 -47.86 0.12 -5.39
N LYS A 13 -47.16 -0.61 -4.51
CA LYS A 13 -47.81 -1.39 -3.43
C LYS A 13 -46.88 -1.44 -2.22
N GLN A 14 -47.45 -1.13 -1.05
CA GLN A 14 -46.83 -1.39 0.25
C GLN A 14 -46.67 -2.91 0.40
N GLN A 15 -45.43 -3.34 0.51
CA GLN A 15 -45.09 -4.64 1.08
C GLN A 15 -43.96 -4.36 2.05
N THR A 16 -44.27 -4.47 3.34
CA THR A 16 -43.33 -4.41 4.45
C THR A 16 -42.46 -5.66 4.41
N ASP A 17 -41.39 -5.62 3.61
CA ASP A 17 -40.27 -6.56 3.67
C ASP A 17 -39.17 -5.95 4.53
N THR A 18 -39.28 -6.10 5.85
CA THR A 18 -38.27 -5.62 6.81
C THR A 18 -37.73 -6.80 7.59
N SER A 19 -36.78 -7.53 7.01
CA SER A 19 -35.73 -8.27 7.78
C SER A 19 -34.65 -8.94 6.91
N GLU A 20 -34.86 -9.19 5.61
CA GLU A 20 -33.88 -9.95 4.78
C GLU A 20 -32.90 -9.08 3.97
N ASN A 21 -32.99 -7.75 4.02
CA ASN A 21 -32.26 -6.88 3.09
C ASN A 21 -31.37 -5.80 3.74
N ASP A 22 -31.34 -5.69 5.07
CA ASP A 22 -30.49 -4.71 5.76
C ASP A 22 -29.11 -5.28 6.09
N LEU A 23 -28.10 -4.43 6.07
CA LEU A 23 -26.74 -4.79 6.46
C LEU A 23 -26.63 -4.96 8.00
N PRO A 24 -25.78 -5.89 8.47
CA PRO A 24 -25.62 -6.14 9.90
C PRO A 24 -24.97 -4.95 10.61
N TRP A 25 -25.33 -4.78 11.88
CA TRP A 25 -24.63 -3.86 12.79
C TRP A 25 -23.67 -4.64 13.69
N ILE A 26 -22.52 -4.05 13.97
CA ILE A 26 -21.52 -4.53 14.93
C ILE A 26 -21.64 -3.66 16.19
N ALA A 27 -21.74 -4.29 17.35
CA ALA A 27 -21.87 -3.56 18.61
C ALA A 27 -20.56 -2.87 19.00
N ALA A 28 -20.66 -1.79 19.78
CA ALA A 28 -19.50 -1.05 20.27
C ALA A 28 -18.50 -1.95 21.03
N SER A 29 -19.01 -2.89 21.83
CA SER A 29 -18.18 -3.83 22.59
C SER A 29 -17.42 -4.86 21.75
N GLU A 30 -17.72 -4.97 20.45
CA GLU A 30 -17.18 -6.01 19.56
C GLU A 30 -16.05 -5.48 18.65
N ASN A 31 -15.66 -4.22 18.80
CA ASN A 31 -14.65 -3.60 17.94
C ASN A 31 -13.72 -2.67 18.74
N PRO A 32 -12.49 -2.44 18.25
CA PRO A 32 -11.46 -1.72 19.01
C PRO A 32 -11.73 -0.22 19.17
N TRP A 33 -12.69 0.34 18.42
CA TRP A 33 -13.03 1.76 18.48
C TRP A 33 -14.15 2.06 19.47
N ASN A 34 -14.79 1.04 20.05
CA ASN A 34 -15.90 1.19 21.00
C ASN A 34 -17.07 2.06 20.46
N VAL A 35 -17.37 1.92 19.17
CA VAL A 35 -18.46 2.63 18.49
C VAL A 35 -19.35 1.66 17.74
N LYS A 36 -20.62 2.01 17.52
CA LYS A 36 -21.52 1.18 16.72
C LYS A 36 -21.15 1.31 15.24
N LEU A 37 -20.92 0.18 14.57
CA LEU A 37 -20.48 0.13 13.17
C LEU A 37 -21.46 -0.64 12.29
N LEU A 38 -21.55 -0.27 11.02
CA LEU A 38 -22.24 -1.03 10.00
C LEU A 38 -21.27 -2.01 9.35
N ASP A 39 -21.63 -3.29 9.25
CA ASP A 39 -20.85 -4.28 8.53
C ASP A 39 -21.12 -4.19 7.02
N LEU A 40 -20.14 -3.71 6.27
CA LEU A 40 -20.26 -3.47 4.84
C LEU A 40 -19.83 -4.68 3.99
N ARG A 41 -19.16 -5.67 4.61
CA ARG A 41 -18.60 -6.85 3.91
C ARG A 41 -19.61 -7.62 3.06
N PRO A 42 -20.90 -7.79 3.46
CA PRO A 42 -21.88 -8.46 2.61
C PRO A 42 -22.02 -7.84 1.21
N ILE A 43 -21.69 -6.54 1.05
CA ILE A 43 -21.63 -5.86 -0.25
C ILE A 43 -20.18 -5.71 -0.72
N SER A 44 -19.28 -5.15 0.09
CA SER A 44 -17.94 -4.78 -0.36
C SER A 44 -17.03 -5.95 -0.72
N GLN A 45 -17.35 -7.18 -0.28
CA GLN A 45 -16.58 -8.37 -0.62
C GLN A 45 -17.23 -9.23 -1.71
N THR A 46 -18.48 -8.94 -2.09
CA THR A 46 -19.25 -9.76 -3.04
C THR A 46 -19.59 -9.00 -4.32
N MET A 47 -19.71 -7.67 -4.24
CA MET A 47 -20.09 -6.84 -5.35
C MET A 47 -18.92 -6.63 -6.32
N ILE A 48 -19.24 -6.64 -7.60
CA ILE A 48 -18.34 -6.28 -8.70
C ILE A 48 -18.88 -5.02 -9.35
N SER A 49 -17.99 -4.14 -9.81
CA SER A 49 -18.35 -2.95 -10.56
C SER A 49 -19.17 -3.31 -11.81
N THR A 50 -20.34 -2.70 -11.96
CA THR A 50 -21.30 -3.05 -13.02
C THR A 50 -21.19 -2.18 -14.27
N SER A 51 -20.24 -1.24 -14.30
CA SER A 51 -20.05 -0.35 -15.44
C SER A 51 -19.76 -1.15 -16.72
N GLN A 52 -20.57 -0.90 -17.75
CA GLN A 52 -20.40 -1.52 -19.08
C GLN A 52 -19.43 -0.74 -19.97
N ASN A 53 -18.88 0.38 -19.48
CA ASN A 53 -17.96 1.20 -20.25
C ASN A 53 -16.55 0.58 -20.22
N GLN A 54 -16.15 0.00 -21.36
CA GLN A 54 -14.83 -0.61 -21.54
C GLN A 54 -13.68 0.36 -21.27
N GLN A 55 -13.85 1.66 -21.54
CA GLN A 55 -12.81 2.65 -21.26
C GLN A 55 -12.62 2.87 -19.76
N MET A 56 -13.69 2.85 -18.97
CA MET A 56 -13.61 2.96 -17.51
C MET A 56 -12.86 1.77 -16.90
N ALA A 57 -13.11 0.56 -17.42
CA ALA A 57 -12.36 -0.63 -17.03
C ALA A 57 -10.87 -0.48 -17.37
N LYS A 58 -10.54 -0.12 -18.61
CA LYS A 58 -9.15 0.12 -19.05
C LYS A 58 -8.44 1.17 -18.20
N ASN A 59 -9.10 2.29 -17.91
CA ASN A 59 -8.55 3.35 -17.08
C ASN A 59 -8.22 2.87 -15.67
N ALA A 60 -9.08 2.06 -15.06
CA ALA A 60 -8.85 1.57 -13.70
C ALA A 60 -7.62 0.66 -13.60
N VAL A 61 -7.32 -0.15 -14.63
CA VAL A 61 -6.15 -1.06 -14.62
C VAL A 61 -4.88 -0.40 -15.17
N SER A 62 -5.00 0.71 -15.92
CA SER A 62 -3.84 1.35 -16.57
C SER A 62 -2.88 2.02 -15.58
N TYR A 63 -3.29 2.22 -14.33
CA TYR A 63 -2.48 2.86 -13.31
C TYR A 63 -1.28 2.03 -12.83
N GLY A 64 -1.28 0.71 -13.06
CA GLY A 64 -0.19 -0.17 -12.62
C GLY A 64 1.19 0.21 -13.16
N THR A 65 1.27 1.07 -14.19
CA THR A 65 2.52 1.60 -14.75
C THR A 65 2.70 3.11 -14.57
N GLU A 66 1.74 3.80 -13.95
CA GLU A 66 1.77 5.26 -13.78
C GLU A 66 2.42 5.67 -12.47
N ASN A 67 3.20 6.74 -12.51
CA ASN A 67 3.92 7.30 -11.36
C ASN A 67 3.25 8.57 -10.78
N GLY A 68 2.09 8.95 -11.30
CA GLY A 68 1.31 10.10 -10.83
C GLY A 68 1.67 11.46 -11.44
N ARG A 69 2.81 11.60 -12.13
CA ARG A 69 3.28 12.90 -12.65
C ARG A 69 2.29 13.61 -13.58
N ASN A 70 1.48 12.83 -14.32
CA ASN A 70 0.44 13.38 -15.22
C ASN A 70 -0.66 14.16 -14.48
N PHE A 71 -0.75 14.04 -13.15
CA PHE A 71 -1.79 14.68 -12.34
C PHE A 71 -1.28 15.86 -11.49
N TRP A 72 0.03 16.14 -11.44
CA TRP A 72 0.61 17.11 -10.49
C TRP A 72 0.07 18.53 -10.64
N ASP A 73 -0.20 18.97 -11.87
CA ASP A 73 -0.72 20.31 -12.14
C ASP A 73 -2.24 20.36 -12.35
N ILE A 74 -2.94 19.24 -12.14
CA ILE A 74 -4.37 19.14 -12.36
C ILE A 74 -5.11 19.55 -11.09
N LYS A 75 -5.97 20.56 -11.21
CA LYS A 75 -6.84 21.02 -10.12
C LYS A 75 -8.18 20.28 -10.13
N PRO A 76 -8.81 20.07 -8.96
CA PRO A 76 -10.17 19.57 -8.90
C PRO A 76 -11.17 20.57 -9.52
N GLU A 77 -12.33 20.07 -9.94
CA GLU A 77 -13.40 20.90 -10.51
C GLU A 77 -13.96 21.91 -9.48
N SER A 78 -14.11 21.47 -8.22
CA SER A 78 -14.55 22.30 -7.10
C SER A 78 -13.36 23.06 -6.49
N ASP A 79 -13.52 24.37 -6.28
CA ASP A 79 -12.54 25.24 -5.63
C ASP A 79 -12.74 25.35 -4.11
N ARG A 80 -13.74 24.65 -3.56
CA ARG A 80 -14.01 24.60 -2.13
C ARG A 80 -12.76 24.15 -1.39
N THR A 81 -12.33 24.97 -0.43
CA THR A 81 -11.15 24.70 0.39
C THR A 81 -11.53 24.67 1.86
N ILE A 82 -11.04 23.66 2.59
CA ILE A 82 -11.19 23.53 4.04
C ILE A 82 -9.83 23.41 4.72
N ALA A 83 -9.72 23.92 5.94
CA ALA A 83 -8.56 23.67 6.78
C ALA A 83 -8.59 22.23 7.34
N SER A 84 -7.41 21.65 7.55
CA SER A 84 -7.20 20.37 8.19
C SER A 84 -6.01 20.43 9.13
N ASN A 85 -5.91 19.44 10.00
CA ASN A 85 -4.76 19.18 10.86
C ASN A 85 -4.47 17.67 10.97
N LEU A 86 -5.00 16.88 10.02
CA LEU A 86 -4.73 15.45 9.97
C LEU A 86 -3.23 15.23 9.86
N THR A 87 -2.74 14.29 10.64
CA THR A 87 -1.30 14.05 10.79
C THR A 87 -1.02 12.57 10.65
N PHE A 88 -0.03 12.22 9.82
CA PHE A 88 0.40 10.85 9.57
C PHE A 88 1.88 10.69 9.88
N THR A 89 2.23 9.62 10.58
CA THR A 89 3.63 9.25 10.78
C THR A 89 4.28 8.89 9.46
N ILE A 90 5.50 9.33 9.22
CA ILE A 90 6.33 9.02 8.04
C ILE A 90 7.74 8.64 8.49
N ASP A 91 8.50 7.95 7.64
CA ASP A 91 9.89 7.56 7.94
C ASP A 91 10.88 8.70 7.65
N GLY A 92 10.77 9.80 8.39
CA GLY A 92 11.61 10.98 8.22
C GLY A 92 11.13 11.90 7.10
N TYR A 93 11.09 11.40 5.87
CA TYR A 93 10.65 12.14 4.69
C TYR A 93 9.78 11.28 3.79
N LEU A 94 8.61 11.80 3.42
CA LEU A 94 7.77 11.23 2.38
C LEU A 94 8.26 11.75 1.04
N ALA A 95 8.81 10.87 0.21
CA ALA A 95 9.26 11.23 -1.12
C ALA A 95 8.08 11.30 -2.11
N PRO A 96 8.17 12.09 -3.19
CA PRO A 96 7.15 12.08 -4.24
C PRO A 96 7.01 10.69 -4.86
N GLY A 97 5.78 10.32 -5.23
CA GLY A 97 5.47 9.04 -5.87
C GLY A 97 4.05 8.57 -5.63
N VAL A 98 3.89 7.25 -5.61
CA VAL A 98 2.59 6.57 -5.57
C VAL A 98 2.28 6.10 -4.15
N LEU A 99 1.15 6.54 -3.60
CA LEU A 99 0.62 6.03 -2.33
C LEU A 99 -0.31 4.85 -2.54
N PHE A 100 -1.12 4.89 -3.60
CA PHE A 100 -2.01 3.80 -3.95
C PHE A 100 -2.35 3.83 -5.42
N THR A 101 -2.26 2.70 -6.09
CA THR A 101 -2.78 2.51 -7.44
C THR A 101 -3.78 1.36 -7.44
N PRO A 102 -4.92 1.53 -8.12
CA PRO A 102 -5.90 0.48 -8.22
C PRO A 102 -5.47 -0.56 -9.25
N ASN A 103 -5.65 -1.83 -8.91
CA ASN A 103 -5.40 -2.95 -9.81
C ASN A 103 -6.69 -3.54 -10.40
N THR A 104 -7.86 -3.05 -9.95
CA THR A 104 -9.19 -3.44 -10.40
C THR A 104 -10.15 -2.24 -10.32
N MET A 105 -11.33 -2.36 -10.93
CA MET A 105 -12.35 -1.30 -10.87
C MET A 105 -12.94 -1.10 -9.48
N GLU A 106 -12.75 -2.06 -8.58
CA GLU A 106 -13.20 -2.06 -7.20
C GLU A 106 -12.25 -1.30 -6.28
N HIS A 107 -11.09 -0.88 -6.76
CA HIS A 107 -10.20 0.04 -6.06
C HIS A 107 -10.42 1.43 -6.64
N LYS A 108 -11.27 2.22 -5.98
CA LYS A 108 -11.95 3.35 -6.63
C LYS A 108 -11.09 4.61 -6.82
N TRP A 109 -9.90 4.60 -6.22
CA TRP A 109 -9.00 5.74 -6.13
C TRP A 109 -7.62 5.37 -6.61
N ALA A 110 -6.92 6.34 -7.19
CA ALA A 110 -5.47 6.37 -7.24
C ALA A 110 -5.00 7.58 -6.41
N ILE A 111 -3.95 7.40 -5.62
CA ILE A 111 -3.46 8.39 -4.66
C ILE A 111 -1.97 8.59 -4.92
N TYR A 112 -1.60 9.83 -5.14
CA TYR A 112 -0.23 10.24 -5.41
C TYR A 112 0.22 11.34 -4.45
N TYR A 113 1.53 11.54 -4.39
CA TYR A 113 2.16 12.64 -3.70
C TYR A 113 3.19 13.28 -4.62
N ASP A 114 3.13 14.59 -4.84
CA ASP A 114 4.07 15.31 -5.72
C ASP A 114 5.24 15.96 -4.95
N GLY A 115 5.21 15.94 -3.61
CA GLY A 115 6.16 16.64 -2.74
C GLY A 115 5.53 17.78 -1.93
N GLU A 116 4.37 18.31 -2.35
CA GLU A 116 3.61 19.35 -1.65
C GLU A 116 2.13 18.98 -1.49
N TYR A 117 1.54 18.30 -2.46
CA TYR A 117 0.15 17.91 -2.49
C TYR A 117 -0.02 16.40 -2.53
N LEU A 118 -0.93 15.91 -1.70
CA LEU A 118 -1.59 14.63 -1.94
C LEU A 118 -2.65 14.83 -3.02
N ILE A 119 -2.70 13.93 -4.00
CA ILE A 119 -3.57 14.04 -5.16
C ILE A 119 -4.47 12.81 -5.21
N PHE A 120 -5.77 13.02 -5.10
CA PHE A 120 -6.79 11.97 -5.08
C PHE A 120 -7.52 11.93 -6.42
N VAL A 121 -7.22 10.89 -7.19
CA VAL A 121 -7.74 10.68 -8.53
C VAL A 121 -8.82 9.62 -8.49
N ARG A 122 -9.99 9.94 -9.04
CA ARG A 122 -11.05 8.95 -9.25
C ARG A 122 -10.64 8.03 -10.38
N SER A 123 -10.32 6.78 -10.07
CA SER A 123 -9.47 5.96 -10.94
C SER A 123 -10.02 5.78 -12.36
N TRP A 124 -11.22 5.23 -12.50
CA TRP A 124 -11.80 5.00 -13.83
C TRP A 124 -12.19 6.27 -14.60
N LEU A 125 -12.38 7.41 -13.91
CA LEU A 125 -12.61 8.71 -14.55
C LEU A 125 -11.29 9.37 -14.97
N ARG A 126 -10.19 9.05 -14.29
CA ARG A 126 -8.90 9.74 -14.40
C ARG A 126 -9.00 11.23 -14.13
N GLU A 127 -9.85 11.58 -13.17
CA GLU A 127 -10.15 12.96 -12.78
C GLU A 127 -9.65 13.20 -11.36
N VAL A 128 -8.97 14.33 -11.14
CA VAL A 128 -8.59 14.78 -9.80
C VAL A 128 -9.83 15.33 -9.11
N PHE A 129 -10.21 14.73 -7.99
CA PHE A 129 -11.38 15.17 -7.20
C PHE A 129 -10.96 16.04 -6.02
N VAL A 130 -9.82 15.70 -5.42
CA VAL A 130 -9.30 16.37 -4.24
C VAL A 130 -7.79 16.48 -4.34
N ILE A 131 -7.27 17.63 -3.97
CA ILE A 131 -5.85 17.81 -3.62
C ILE A 131 -5.76 18.27 -2.17
N ALA A 132 -4.74 17.81 -1.46
CA ALA A 132 -4.51 18.22 -0.07
C ALA A 132 -3.09 18.73 0.08
N LYS A 133 -2.97 20.01 0.44
CA LYS A 133 -1.68 20.65 0.70
C LYS A 133 -1.09 20.10 1.99
N THR A 134 0.20 19.79 1.98
CA THR A 134 0.89 19.24 3.12
C THR A 134 2.13 20.03 3.51
N SER A 135 2.56 19.81 4.74
CA SER A 135 3.91 20.09 5.20
C SER A 135 4.47 18.87 5.93
N GLN A 136 5.80 18.81 6.05
CA GLN A 136 6.49 17.71 6.73
C GLN A 136 7.34 18.27 7.88
N ALA A 137 7.16 17.73 9.08
CA ALA A 137 7.95 18.12 10.24
C ALA A 137 8.02 16.96 11.24
N LYS A 138 9.20 16.73 11.84
CA LYS A 138 9.39 15.77 12.95
C LYS A 138 8.80 14.37 12.65
N ASN A 139 9.11 13.80 11.49
CA ASN A 139 8.60 12.49 11.04
C ASN A 139 7.07 12.44 10.90
N GLN A 140 6.44 13.57 10.64
CA GLN A 140 5.01 13.66 10.38
C GLN A 140 4.73 14.39 9.08
N LEU A 141 3.77 13.87 8.31
CA LEU A 141 3.09 14.58 7.25
C LEU A 141 1.85 15.25 7.87
N ILE A 142 1.73 16.55 7.74
CA ILE A 142 0.62 17.36 8.25
C ILE A 142 -0.18 17.83 7.05
N ILE A 143 -1.48 17.59 7.05
CA ILE A 143 -2.39 18.09 6.02
C ILE A 143 -2.92 19.45 6.48
N GLU A 144 -2.59 20.50 5.73
CA GLU A 144 -2.91 21.88 6.08
C GLU A 144 -4.28 22.28 5.54
N ASN A 145 -4.50 22.04 4.25
CA ASN A 145 -5.73 22.42 3.55
C ASN A 145 -6.11 21.35 2.54
N ILE A 146 -7.41 21.15 2.38
CA ILE A 146 -7.98 20.21 1.41
C ILE A 146 -8.82 21.03 0.44
N THR A 147 -8.54 20.92 -0.86
CA THR A 147 -9.26 21.59 -1.95
C THR A 147 -9.98 20.55 -2.79
N GLY A 148 -11.24 20.81 -3.13
CA GLY A 148 -12.13 19.89 -3.84
C GLY A 148 -13.10 19.17 -2.90
N GLU A 149 -13.86 18.24 -3.47
CA GLU A 149 -14.92 17.51 -2.79
C GLU A 149 -14.92 16.05 -3.25
N PHE A 150 -15.09 15.11 -2.33
CA PHE A 150 -15.23 13.70 -2.70
C PHE A 150 -16.65 13.38 -3.19
N THR A 151 -17.64 14.06 -2.61
CA THR A 151 -19.07 13.92 -2.93
C THR A 151 -19.80 15.25 -2.90
N GLU A 152 -20.96 15.32 -3.58
CA GLU A 152 -21.81 16.52 -3.60
C GLU A 152 -22.30 16.89 -2.19
N ASP A 153 -22.26 18.18 -1.87
CA ASP A 153 -22.78 18.79 -0.63
C ASP A 153 -22.19 18.21 0.68
N GLU A 154 -20.93 17.76 0.67
CA GLU A 154 -20.29 17.18 1.86
C GLU A 154 -19.84 18.22 2.90
N THR A 155 -19.89 17.83 4.18
CA THR A 155 -19.43 18.69 5.28
C THR A 155 -17.90 18.68 5.37
N SER A 156 -17.30 19.70 5.98
CA SER A 156 -15.84 19.76 6.18
C SER A 156 -15.33 18.61 7.07
N ALA A 157 -16.14 18.16 8.04
CA ALA A 157 -15.83 17.00 8.86
C ALA A 157 -15.82 15.72 8.00
N PHE A 158 -16.82 15.57 7.13
CA PHE A 158 -16.91 14.42 6.22
C PHE A 158 -15.71 14.36 5.27
N THR A 159 -15.34 15.47 4.62
CA THR A 159 -14.14 15.55 3.75
C THR A 159 -12.88 15.09 4.50
N ASN A 160 -12.68 15.54 5.75
CA ASN A 160 -11.54 15.12 6.58
C ASN A 160 -11.59 13.61 6.88
N SER A 161 -12.73 13.10 7.35
CA SER A 161 -12.87 11.67 7.66
C SER A 161 -12.69 10.78 6.42
N PHE A 162 -13.17 11.22 5.25
CA PHE A 162 -13.05 10.51 3.97
C PHE A 162 -11.59 10.42 3.54
N LEU A 163 -10.87 11.55 3.56
CA LEU A 163 -9.45 11.60 3.24
C LEU A 163 -8.65 10.70 4.21
N ASN A 164 -8.92 10.82 5.51
CA ASN A 164 -8.27 9.99 6.53
C ASN A 164 -8.49 8.50 6.27
N PHE A 165 -9.75 8.13 5.97
CA PHE A 165 -10.09 6.76 5.60
C PHE A 165 -9.32 6.30 4.36
N LEU A 166 -9.21 7.10 3.30
CA LEU A 166 -8.47 6.73 2.10
C LEU A 166 -6.98 6.49 2.39
N LEU A 167 -6.33 7.38 3.13
CA LEU A 167 -4.90 7.20 3.44
C LEU A 167 -4.66 5.95 4.29
N ILE A 168 -5.49 5.69 5.32
CA ILE A 168 -5.30 4.52 6.18
C ILE A 168 -5.68 3.23 5.45
N SER A 169 -6.85 3.19 4.81
CA SER A 169 -7.33 1.95 4.18
C SER A 169 -6.63 1.64 2.87
N HIS A 170 -6.45 2.63 1.98
CA HIS A 170 -5.90 2.40 0.66
C HIS A 170 -4.37 2.46 0.69
N SER A 171 -3.78 3.48 1.29
CA SER A 171 -2.32 3.67 1.23
C SER A 171 -1.57 2.85 2.27
N ILE A 172 -2.07 2.77 3.51
CA ILE A 172 -1.44 1.99 4.59
C ILE A 172 -1.92 0.53 4.59
N GLY A 173 -3.15 0.27 4.13
CA GLY A 173 -3.71 -1.10 4.04
C GLY A 173 -4.40 -1.58 5.33
N GLU A 174 -4.75 -0.68 6.25
CA GLU A 174 -5.42 -1.03 7.51
C GLU A 174 -6.94 -0.99 7.38
N VAL A 175 -7.63 -1.95 8.00
CA VAL A 175 -9.10 -1.97 8.05
C VAL A 175 -9.59 -1.02 9.13
N VAL A 176 -10.18 0.10 8.70
CA VAL A 176 -10.80 1.12 9.58
C VAL A 176 -12.24 1.43 9.14
N PRO A 177 -13.10 1.98 10.01
CA PRO A 177 -14.44 2.39 9.64
C PRO A 177 -14.46 3.48 8.55
N ALA A 178 -15.18 3.21 7.47
CA ALA A 178 -15.42 4.16 6.39
C ALA A 178 -16.54 5.14 6.78
N PRO A 179 -16.36 6.45 6.58
CA PRO A 179 -17.42 7.42 6.87
C PRO A 179 -18.57 7.26 5.86
N LEU A 180 -19.80 7.32 6.37
CA LEU A 180 -21.04 7.14 5.61
C LEU A 180 -21.93 8.38 5.73
N PRO A 181 -22.64 8.78 4.67
CA PRO A 181 -23.58 9.88 4.73
C PRO A 181 -24.65 9.63 5.79
N LYS A 182 -24.80 10.55 6.74
CA LYS A 182 -25.82 10.49 7.80
C LYS A 182 -27.23 10.28 7.29
N THR A 183 -27.53 10.77 6.08
CA THR A 183 -28.82 10.61 5.41
C THR A 183 -29.18 9.15 5.10
N LEU A 184 -28.18 8.26 5.04
CA LEU A 184 -28.37 6.84 4.71
C LEU A 184 -28.50 5.93 5.96
N ILE A 185 -28.48 6.48 7.18
CA ILE A 185 -28.50 5.69 8.42
C ILE A 185 -29.70 4.76 8.56
N ASN A 186 -30.84 5.15 7.97
CA ASN A 186 -32.09 4.39 7.99
C ASN A 186 -32.26 3.46 6.77
N ASN A 187 -31.29 3.41 5.86
CA ASN A 187 -31.29 2.52 4.70
C ASN A 187 -29.89 1.93 4.51
N THR A 188 -29.59 0.94 5.33
CA THR A 188 -28.25 0.37 5.46
C THR A 188 -27.75 -0.28 4.18
N LYS A 189 -28.65 -0.88 3.38
CA LYS A 189 -28.32 -1.44 2.06
C LYS A 189 -27.83 -0.37 1.10
N ASN A 190 -28.53 0.76 1.00
CA ASN A 190 -28.10 1.88 0.17
C ASN A 190 -26.81 2.52 0.72
N ALA A 191 -26.63 2.56 2.05
CA ALA A 191 -25.35 2.96 2.63
C ALA A 191 -24.20 2.06 2.17
N GLY A 192 -24.42 0.75 2.08
CA GLY A 192 -23.42 -0.18 1.55
C GLY A 192 -23.14 -0.03 0.05
N TYR A 193 -24.17 0.18 -0.79
CA TYR A 193 -23.95 0.50 -2.20
C TYR A 193 -23.22 1.82 -2.40
N TRP A 194 -23.58 2.84 -1.61
CA TRP A 194 -22.88 4.11 -1.61
C TRP A 194 -21.41 3.91 -1.20
N ALA A 195 -21.15 3.16 -0.13
CA ALA A 195 -19.79 2.90 0.35
C ALA A 195 -18.95 2.14 -0.68
N PHE A 196 -19.51 1.10 -1.30
CA PHE A 196 -18.85 0.39 -2.40
C PHE A 196 -18.59 1.32 -3.58
N SER A 197 -19.54 2.19 -3.95
CA SER A 197 -19.32 3.17 -5.01
C SER A 197 -18.17 4.11 -4.65
N SER A 198 -18.18 4.68 -3.44
CA SER A 198 -17.23 5.69 -2.97
C SER A 198 -15.83 5.13 -2.72
N TYR A 199 -15.72 3.98 -2.06
CA TYR A 199 -14.46 3.42 -1.53
C TYR A 199 -14.10 2.07 -2.14
N GLY A 200 -15.09 1.36 -2.68
CA GLY A 200 -14.91 0.02 -3.23
C GLY A 200 -14.69 -1.03 -2.17
N ASN A 201 -13.88 -2.04 -2.50
CA ASN A 201 -13.72 -3.23 -1.65
C ASN A 201 -12.91 -2.95 -0.38
N MET A 202 -12.36 -1.74 -0.25
CA MET A 202 -11.63 -1.31 0.95
C MET A 202 -12.58 -0.96 2.11
N ALA A 203 -13.86 -0.67 1.84
CA ALA A 203 -14.83 -0.35 2.87
C ALA A 203 -15.48 -1.61 3.46
N ASN A 204 -14.83 -2.19 4.47
CA ASN A 204 -15.36 -3.36 5.20
C ASN A 204 -16.30 -2.98 6.35
N LEU A 205 -16.07 -1.81 6.96
CA LEU A 205 -16.80 -1.31 8.11
C LEU A 205 -17.28 0.11 7.81
N GLY A 206 -18.45 0.50 8.31
CA GLY A 206 -19.04 1.81 8.07
C GLY A 206 -19.43 2.53 9.36
N ILE A 207 -19.30 3.87 9.38
CA ILE A 207 -19.70 4.71 10.51
C ILE A 207 -20.42 5.98 10.01
N PHE A 208 -21.49 6.38 10.70
CA PHE A 208 -22.31 7.55 10.34
C PHE A 208 -21.93 8.82 11.14
N ASP A 209 -20.73 8.85 11.72
CA ASP A 209 -20.19 10.01 12.42
C ASP A 209 -19.08 10.67 11.60
N ASP A 210 -19.40 11.80 10.97
CA ASP A 210 -18.46 12.58 10.17
C ASP A 210 -17.22 13.06 10.95
N ASN A 211 -17.26 13.08 12.29
CA ASN A 211 -16.12 13.50 13.11
C ASN A 211 -15.22 12.34 13.51
N PHE A 212 -15.57 11.11 13.15
CA PHE A 212 -14.75 9.95 13.46
C PHE A 212 -13.47 9.96 12.62
N ILE A 213 -12.32 10.07 13.29
CA ILE A 213 -10.99 9.99 12.68
C ILE A 213 -10.27 8.78 13.25
N ALA A 214 -10.13 7.73 12.43
CA ALA A 214 -9.34 6.57 12.77
C ALA A 214 -7.86 6.93 12.97
N GLN A 215 -7.20 6.27 13.92
CA GLN A 215 -5.78 6.42 14.20
C GLN A 215 -5.02 5.19 13.68
N THR A 216 -3.77 5.37 13.31
CA THR A 216 -2.87 4.31 12.87
C THR A 216 -1.50 4.48 13.53
N ASN A 217 -0.82 3.37 13.79
CA ASN A 217 0.58 3.37 14.27
C ASN A 217 1.56 3.10 13.12
N SER A 218 1.05 2.76 11.93
CA SER A 218 1.86 2.47 10.75
C SER A 218 2.25 3.76 10.05
N ALA A 219 3.47 3.80 9.51
CA ALA A 219 3.93 4.95 8.76
C ALA A 219 3.35 4.96 7.34
N LEU A 220 2.98 6.15 6.86
CA LEU A 220 2.59 6.41 5.49
C LEU A 220 3.85 6.44 4.61
N ARG A 221 3.85 5.70 3.51
CA ARG A 221 4.99 5.59 2.58
C ARG A 221 4.50 5.58 1.14
N THR A 222 5.25 6.25 0.28
CA THR A 222 5.08 6.13 -1.18
C THR A 222 5.94 5.00 -1.73
N HIS A 223 5.47 4.32 -2.78
CA HIS A 223 6.37 3.86 -3.83
C HIS A 223 6.94 5.10 -4.52
N SER A 224 8.07 5.58 -4.00
CA SER A 224 8.68 6.82 -4.48
C SER A 224 9.09 6.71 -5.94
N LEU A 225 9.31 7.85 -6.59
CA LEU A 225 9.81 7.89 -7.97
C LEU A 225 11.13 7.13 -8.12
N LEU A 226 11.96 7.05 -7.08
CA LEU A 226 13.16 6.21 -7.06
C LEU A 226 12.83 4.71 -7.12
N HIS A 227 11.85 4.22 -6.34
CA HIS A 227 11.41 2.82 -6.43
C HIS A 227 10.87 2.48 -7.82
N ILE A 228 10.12 3.41 -8.42
CA ILE A 228 9.57 3.24 -9.77
C ILE A 228 10.70 3.18 -10.81
N ALA A 229 11.70 4.05 -10.70
CA ALA A 229 12.88 4.02 -11.56
C ALA A 229 13.65 2.69 -11.45
N VAL A 230 13.78 2.16 -10.23
CA VAL A 230 14.38 0.84 -9.96
C VAL A 230 13.57 -0.28 -10.60
N ALA A 231 12.25 -0.30 -10.43
CA ALA A 231 11.38 -1.32 -11.05
C ALA A 231 11.45 -1.28 -12.58
N GLN A 232 11.56 -0.09 -13.16
CA GLN A 232 11.75 0.10 -14.60
C GLN A 232 13.20 -0.14 -15.04
N SER A 233 14.13 -0.32 -14.08
CA SER A 233 15.56 -0.48 -14.29
C SER A 233 16.15 0.69 -15.11
N ASN A 234 15.63 1.89 -14.89
CA ASN A 234 16.07 3.12 -15.55
C ASN A 234 17.20 3.76 -14.74
N LEU A 235 18.46 3.47 -15.12
CA LEU A 235 19.64 3.92 -14.38
C LEU A 235 19.79 5.45 -14.32
N GLU A 236 19.46 6.15 -15.40
CA GLU A 236 19.50 7.61 -15.45
C GLU A 236 18.49 8.20 -14.46
N GLU A 237 17.27 7.66 -14.43
CA GLU A 237 16.25 8.15 -13.50
C GLU A 237 16.58 7.80 -12.05
N ILE A 238 17.22 6.65 -11.79
CA ILE A 238 17.74 6.32 -10.45
C ILE A 238 18.71 7.41 -9.98
N GLU A 239 19.71 7.76 -10.80
CA GLU A 239 20.66 8.84 -10.48
C GLU A 239 19.95 10.18 -10.27
N ASN A 240 19.04 10.55 -11.17
CA ASN A 240 18.29 11.81 -11.09
C ASN A 240 17.49 11.91 -9.79
N GLN A 241 16.80 10.84 -9.39
CA GLN A 241 15.97 10.86 -8.18
C GLN A 241 16.81 10.95 -6.90
N VAL A 242 17.97 10.30 -6.85
CA VAL A 242 18.92 10.43 -5.74
C VAL A 242 19.51 11.84 -5.68
N ASN A 243 19.89 12.41 -6.83
CA ASN A 243 20.39 13.78 -6.93
C ASN A 243 19.35 14.84 -6.53
N ASN A 244 18.06 14.54 -6.73
CA ASN A 244 16.93 15.36 -6.26
C ASN A 244 16.64 15.19 -4.76
N GLY A 245 17.46 14.44 -4.01
CA GLY A 245 17.39 14.33 -2.57
C GLY A 245 16.49 13.20 -2.04
N ILE A 246 15.98 12.31 -2.89
CA ILE A 246 15.28 11.11 -2.41
C ILE A 246 16.32 10.20 -1.75
N HIS A 247 16.11 9.88 -0.48
CA HIS A 247 17.03 9.04 0.28
C HIS A 247 17.08 7.63 -0.34
N ILE A 248 18.29 7.15 -0.67
CA ILE A 248 18.53 5.90 -1.40
C ILE A 248 17.92 4.68 -0.69
N ASN A 249 17.92 4.67 0.66
CA ASN A 249 17.39 3.58 1.48
C ASN A 249 15.92 3.80 1.93
N SER A 250 15.18 4.71 1.29
CA SER A 250 13.77 4.95 1.63
C SER A 250 12.96 3.64 1.52
N LEU A 251 11.97 3.46 2.39
CA LEU A 251 11.04 2.34 2.32
C LEU A 251 9.80 2.73 1.51
N ALA A 252 9.29 1.78 0.74
CA ALA A 252 8.06 1.93 -0.01
C ALA A 252 6.82 1.47 0.78
N GLY A 253 5.62 1.56 0.17
CA GLY A 253 4.36 1.18 0.81
C GLY A 253 4.32 -0.27 1.30
N ASP A 254 4.98 -1.18 0.59
CA ASP A 254 5.17 -2.58 0.97
C ASP A 254 6.23 -2.81 2.08
N GLY A 255 6.90 -1.74 2.51
CA GLY A 255 7.94 -1.75 3.52
C GLY A 255 9.30 -2.23 3.04
N LEU A 256 9.50 -2.33 1.72
CA LEU A 256 10.78 -2.70 1.10
C LEU A 256 11.57 -1.46 0.68
N ALA A 257 12.90 -1.54 0.80
CA ALA A 257 13.80 -0.50 0.29
C ALA A 257 14.10 -0.68 -1.21
N THR A 258 14.74 0.31 -1.82
CA THR A 258 15.14 0.29 -3.25
C THR A 258 15.99 -0.92 -3.62
N LEU A 259 16.97 -1.31 -2.80
CA LEU A 259 17.79 -2.50 -3.04
C LEU A 259 16.97 -3.80 -2.98
N HIS A 260 15.92 -3.88 -2.16
CA HIS A 260 15.01 -5.02 -2.17
C HIS A 260 14.21 -5.10 -3.48
N TRP A 261 13.73 -3.95 -3.98
CA TRP A 261 13.03 -3.85 -5.25
C TRP A 261 13.92 -4.23 -6.45
N ALA A 262 15.19 -3.84 -6.40
CA ALA A 262 16.16 -4.15 -7.45
C ALA A 262 16.37 -5.65 -7.66
N ILE A 263 16.07 -6.50 -6.67
CA ILE A 263 16.18 -7.96 -6.77
C ILE A 263 15.28 -8.54 -7.87
N ALA A 264 14.12 -7.92 -8.12
CA ALA A 264 13.20 -8.37 -9.16
C ALA A 264 13.72 -8.10 -10.59
N SER A 265 14.72 -7.21 -10.74
CA SER A 265 15.32 -6.93 -12.05
C SER A 265 16.29 -8.03 -12.45
N GLU A 266 16.27 -8.45 -13.72
CA GLU A 266 17.33 -9.31 -14.28
C GLU A 266 18.62 -8.54 -14.59
N ARG A 267 18.57 -7.20 -14.58
CA ARG A 267 19.72 -6.33 -14.84
C ARG A 267 20.50 -6.08 -13.57
N ILE A 268 21.64 -6.75 -13.43
CA ILE A 268 22.51 -6.64 -12.26
C ILE A 268 23.05 -5.21 -12.07
N GLU A 269 23.13 -4.44 -13.16
CA GLU A 269 23.58 -3.06 -13.20
C GLU A 269 22.72 -2.15 -12.31
N VAL A 270 21.45 -2.50 -12.06
CA VAL A 270 20.58 -1.74 -11.15
C VAL A 270 21.07 -1.84 -9.71
N ILE A 271 21.44 -3.04 -9.25
CA ILE A 271 21.99 -3.24 -7.91
C ILE A 271 23.34 -2.54 -7.79
N GLN A 272 24.21 -2.70 -8.79
CA GLN A 272 25.52 -2.04 -8.83
C GLN A 272 25.37 -0.52 -8.75
N LYS A 273 24.48 0.06 -9.56
CA LYS A 273 24.19 1.51 -9.55
C LYS A 273 23.70 2.00 -8.20
N LEU A 274 22.78 1.28 -7.55
CA LEU A 274 22.29 1.66 -6.22
C LEU A 274 23.41 1.62 -5.18
N LEU A 275 24.25 0.58 -5.19
CA LEU A 275 25.41 0.44 -4.30
C LEU A 275 26.45 1.54 -4.54
N GLU A 276 26.75 1.87 -5.80
CA GLU A 276 27.61 3.00 -6.18
C GLU A 276 27.09 4.34 -5.65
N LEU A 277 25.76 4.51 -5.62
CA LEU A 277 25.09 5.70 -5.06
C LEU A 277 24.97 5.66 -3.53
N GLY A 278 25.57 4.67 -2.87
CA GLY A 278 25.62 4.58 -1.41
C GLY A 278 24.41 3.89 -0.77
N ALA A 279 23.68 3.07 -1.52
CA ALA A 279 22.68 2.20 -0.92
C ALA A 279 23.34 1.26 0.11
N ASP A 280 22.70 1.09 1.26
CA ASP A 280 23.20 0.21 2.30
C ASP A 280 22.87 -1.25 1.93
N PRO A 281 23.86 -2.13 1.66
CA PRO A 281 23.61 -3.54 1.35
C PRO A 281 22.89 -4.29 2.49
N ASN A 282 22.88 -3.72 3.70
CA ASN A 282 22.24 -4.24 4.90
C ASN A 282 20.95 -3.49 5.28
N VAL A 283 20.45 -2.62 4.41
CA VAL A 283 19.17 -1.92 4.61
C VAL A 283 18.07 -2.92 4.99
N ARG A 284 17.24 -2.56 5.97
CA ARG A 284 16.23 -3.48 6.52
C ARG A 284 14.84 -3.09 6.06
N SER A 285 14.06 -4.08 5.63
CA SER A 285 12.62 -3.91 5.45
C SER A 285 11.91 -3.71 6.79
N ILE A 286 10.61 -3.38 6.77
CA ILE A 286 9.82 -3.29 8.02
C ILE A 286 9.73 -4.63 8.78
N GLN A 287 9.90 -5.77 8.09
CA GLN A 287 10.01 -7.10 8.72
C GLN A 287 11.45 -7.46 9.09
N GLY A 288 12.38 -6.54 8.91
CA GLY A 288 13.79 -6.71 9.24
C GLY A 288 14.58 -7.52 8.22
N ALA A 289 13.99 -7.90 7.08
CA ALA A 289 14.73 -8.63 6.03
C ALA A 289 15.75 -7.71 5.37
N THR A 290 16.87 -8.28 4.90
CA THR A 290 17.89 -7.57 4.11
C THR A 290 17.79 -7.97 2.62
N PRO A 291 18.34 -7.17 1.68
CA PRO A 291 18.29 -7.47 0.24
C PRO A 291 18.81 -8.87 -0.11
N ILE A 292 19.87 -9.34 0.56
CA ILE A 292 20.44 -10.67 0.33
C ILE A 292 19.43 -11.78 0.62
N MET A 293 18.56 -11.61 1.63
CA MET A 293 17.51 -12.59 1.94
C MET A 293 16.48 -12.70 0.81
N ASN A 294 16.13 -11.57 0.17
CA ASN A 294 15.21 -11.56 -0.97
C ASN A 294 15.85 -12.16 -2.23
N ALA A 295 17.14 -11.89 -2.47
CA ALA A 295 17.91 -12.48 -3.56
C ALA A 295 17.98 -14.01 -3.43
N VAL A 296 18.30 -14.48 -2.22
CA VAL A 296 18.36 -15.90 -1.87
C VAL A 296 17.01 -16.57 -2.06
N GLN A 297 15.94 -16.00 -1.50
CA GLN A 297 14.58 -16.56 -1.64
C GLN A 297 14.11 -16.65 -3.10
N SER A 298 14.63 -15.78 -3.96
CA SER A 298 14.30 -15.75 -5.40
C SER A 298 15.28 -16.56 -6.26
N ASN A 299 16.18 -17.33 -5.64
CA ASN A 299 17.26 -18.08 -6.28
C ASN A 299 18.15 -17.25 -7.24
N LYS A 300 18.38 -15.97 -6.91
CA LYS A 300 19.17 -15.04 -7.73
C LYS A 300 20.64 -15.09 -7.32
N ILE A 301 21.38 -16.05 -7.88
CA ILE A 301 22.78 -16.34 -7.51
C ILE A 301 23.69 -15.13 -7.77
N LYS A 302 23.62 -14.52 -8.96
CA LYS A 302 24.44 -13.34 -9.31
C LYS A 302 24.16 -12.14 -8.41
N HIS A 303 22.89 -11.91 -8.05
CA HIS A 303 22.48 -10.85 -7.14
C HIS A 303 22.98 -11.10 -5.73
N THR A 304 22.90 -12.36 -5.27
CA THR A 304 23.44 -12.79 -3.97
C THR A 304 24.94 -12.55 -3.90
N MET A 305 25.70 -12.96 -4.94
CA MET A 305 27.14 -12.71 -5.04
C MET A 305 27.46 -11.21 -5.03
N THR A 306 26.76 -10.41 -5.83
CA THR A 306 26.99 -8.95 -5.91
C THR A 306 26.75 -8.26 -4.57
N LEU A 307 25.75 -8.69 -3.80
CA LEU A 307 25.49 -8.17 -2.46
C LEU A 307 26.57 -8.61 -1.45
N LEU A 308 27.05 -9.86 -1.53
CA LEU A 308 28.15 -10.35 -0.69
C LEU A 308 29.45 -9.59 -0.98
N ASP A 309 29.76 -9.36 -2.27
CA ASP A 309 30.91 -8.55 -2.71
C ASP A 309 30.80 -7.10 -2.20
N ALA A 310 29.58 -6.61 -1.99
CA ALA A 310 29.29 -5.32 -1.40
C ALA A 310 29.25 -5.32 0.15
N ASN A 311 29.71 -6.40 0.81
CA ASN A 311 29.70 -6.58 2.26
C ASN A 311 28.31 -6.70 2.89
N ALA A 312 27.35 -7.35 2.21
CA ALA A 312 26.11 -7.78 2.86
C ALA A 312 26.41 -8.75 4.02
N GLU A 313 25.78 -8.52 5.16
CA GLU A 313 25.89 -9.32 6.37
C GLU A 313 25.22 -10.67 6.17
N VAL A 314 26.02 -11.70 5.86
CA VAL A 314 25.55 -13.07 5.59
C VAL A 314 24.71 -13.67 6.73
N ASN A 315 24.99 -13.24 7.97
CA ASN A 315 24.34 -13.71 9.20
C ASN A 315 23.31 -12.73 9.77
N ALA A 316 22.94 -11.69 9.02
CA ALA A 316 21.82 -10.82 9.39
C ALA A 316 20.56 -11.67 9.62
N LYS A 317 19.77 -11.28 10.62
CA LYS A 317 18.54 -11.97 11.02
C LYS A 317 17.36 -11.05 10.82
N ASP A 318 16.29 -11.49 10.18
CA ASP A 318 15.04 -10.73 10.13
C ASP A 318 14.36 -10.65 11.52
N ASN A 319 13.20 -9.99 11.62
CA ASN A 319 12.52 -9.81 12.92
C ASN A 319 12.07 -11.13 13.57
N ARG A 320 12.06 -12.23 12.81
CA ARG A 320 11.75 -13.59 13.30
C ARG A 320 13.02 -14.41 13.60
N GLY A 321 14.20 -13.81 13.39
CA GLY A 321 15.48 -14.46 13.62
C GLY A 321 16.05 -15.20 12.40
N PHE A 322 15.32 -15.29 11.28
CA PHE A 322 15.73 -16.07 10.12
C PHE A 322 16.85 -15.37 9.35
N THR A 323 17.81 -16.15 8.87
CA THR A 323 18.94 -15.68 8.03
C THR A 323 18.76 -16.08 6.57
N ALA A 324 19.61 -15.56 5.70
CA ALA A 324 19.73 -16.01 4.31
C ALA A 324 19.92 -17.53 4.20
N LEU A 325 20.76 -18.12 5.05
CA LEU A 325 21.03 -19.58 5.03
C LEU A 325 19.78 -20.42 5.35
N HIS A 326 18.92 -19.94 6.27
CA HIS A 326 17.66 -20.61 6.55
C HIS A 326 16.76 -20.67 5.30
N ARG A 327 16.61 -19.52 4.61
CA ARG A 327 15.79 -19.42 3.39
C ARG A 327 16.34 -20.30 2.27
N ALA A 328 17.65 -20.27 2.03
CA ALA A 328 18.30 -21.11 1.03
C ALA A 328 18.07 -22.61 1.29
N ALA A 329 18.20 -23.03 2.54
CA ALA A 329 18.02 -24.41 2.96
C ALA A 329 16.56 -24.88 2.82
N GLU A 330 15.60 -24.05 3.25
CA GLU A 330 14.18 -24.37 3.13
C GLU A 330 13.70 -24.44 1.67
N MET A 331 14.19 -23.54 0.82
CA MET A 331 13.80 -23.46 -0.59
C MET A 331 14.58 -24.42 -1.49
N GLY A 332 15.59 -25.12 -0.96
CA GLY A 332 16.35 -26.12 -1.71
C GLY A 332 17.41 -25.55 -2.66
N HIS A 333 17.90 -24.33 -2.42
CA HIS A 333 18.86 -23.64 -3.29
C HIS A 333 20.31 -24.04 -2.96
N GLU A 334 20.72 -25.24 -3.40
CA GLU A 334 22.02 -25.84 -3.06
C GLU A 334 23.22 -24.96 -3.39
N GLU A 335 23.27 -24.36 -4.58
CA GLU A 335 24.38 -23.48 -5.00
C GLU A 335 24.48 -22.24 -4.12
N ILE A 336 23.34 -21.67 -3.72
CA ILE A 336 23.31 -20.53 -2.78
C ILE A 336 23.73 -20.95 -1.38
N VAL A 337 23.38 -22.16 -0.92
CA VAL A 337 23.89 -22.68 0.37
C VAL A 337 25.41 -22.75 0.35
N VAL A 338 26.01 -23.30 -0.71
CA VAL A 338 27.48 -23.32 -0.86
C VAL A 338 28.05 -21.91 -0.80
N LEU A 339 27.51 -20.99 -1.61
CA LEU A 339 27.96 -19.61 -1.66
C LEU A 339 27.90 -18.91 -0.29
N LEU A 340 26.79 -19.05 0.43
CA LEU A 340 26.62 -18.46 1.77
C LEU A 340 27.62 -19.06 2.78
N LEU A 341 27.87 -20.36 2.73
CA LEU A 341 28.84 -21.03 3.61
C LEU A 341 30.27 -20.58 3.34
N GLU A 342 30.65 -20.41 2.08
CA GLU A 342 31.96 -19.86 1.69
C GLU A 342 32.17 -18.44 2.22
N HIS A 343 31.09 -17.67 2.37
CA HIS A 343 31.10 -16.33 2.96
C HIS A 343 30.87 -16.32 4.48
N GLY A 344 30.96 -17.47 5.15
CA GLY A 344 30.93 -17.54 6.61
C GLY A 344 29.53 -17.57 7.24
N ALA A 345 28.51 -18.05 6.52
CA ALA A 345 27.20 -18.28 7.10
C ALA A 345 27.25 -19.28 8.27
N ASP A 346 26.69 -18.88 9.41
CA ASP A 346 26.66 -19.68 10.64
C ASP A 346 25.50 -20.69 10.58
N LYS A 347 25.86 -21.97 10.44
CA LYS A 347 24.93 -23.11 10.40
C LYS A 347 24.17 -23.32 11.72
N SER A 348 24.67 -22.77 12.82
CA SER A 348 24.15 -23.01 14.18
C SER A 348 23.05 -22.03 14.60
N ILE A 349 22.86 -20.93 13.86
CA ILE A 349 21.82 -19.94 14.17
C ILE A 349 20.46 -20.63 14.19
N GLN A 350 19.69 -20.35 15.25
CA GLN A 350 18.31 -20.76 15.40
C GLN A 350 17.35 -19.59 15.19
N ALA A 351 16.25 -19.85 14.48
CA ALA A 351 15.13 -18.96 14.27
C ALA A 351 13.83 -19.73 14.54
N GLU A 352 13.04 -19.28 15.51
CA GLU A 352 11.79 -19.97 15.94
C GLU A 352 11.96 -21.48 16.20
N GLY A 353 13.13 -21.89 16.72
CA GLY A 353 13.45 -23.30 17.00
C GLY A 353 14.01 -24.09 15.81
N TYR A 354 14.10 -23.48 14.63
CA TYR A 354 14.67 -24.11 13.43
C TYR A 354 16.11 -23.64 13.20
N THR A 355 16.98 -24.57 12.81
CA THR A 355 18.25 -24.27 12.12
C THR A 355 18.07 -24.47 10.62
N ALA A 356 18.99 -23.93 9.81
CA ALA A 356 19.03 -24.22 8.37
C ALA A 356 19.06 -25.73 8.07
N LEU A 357 19.81 -26.52 8.88
CA LEU A 357 19.85 -27.98 8.74
C LEU A 357 18.47 -28.60 8.95
N SER A 358 17.76 -28.23 10.03
CA SER A 358 16.43 -28.80 10.32
C SER A 358 15.40 -28.49 9.24
N LEU A 359 15.48 -27.31 8.61
CA LEU A 359 14.64 -26.94 7.49
C LEU A 359 14.96 -27.80 6.26
N ALA A 360 16.24 -27.98 5.92
CA ALA A 360 16.65 -28.86 4.82
C ALA A 360 16.22 -30.32 5.03
N GLU A 361 16.29 -30.83 6.27
CA GLU A 361 15.83 -32.17 6.64
C GLU A 361 14.30 -32.31 6.47
N SER A 362 13.53 -31.31 6.89
CA SER A 362 12.06 -31.29 6.72
C SER A 362 11.60 -31.29 5.26
N ARG A 363 12.47 -30.79 4.36
CA ARG A 363 12.25 -30.74 2.91
C ARG A 363 12.88 -31.93 2.17
N GLU A 364 13.48 -32.86 2.90
CA GLU A 364 14.16 -34.05 2.39
C GLU A 364 15.30 -33.75 1.38
N ASN A 365 15.90 -32.55 1.43
CA ASN A 365 16.98 -32.17 0.52
C ASN A 365 18.32 -32.76 0.98
N LYS A 366 18.59 -33.99 0.56
CA LYS A 366 19.79 -34.76 0.96
C LYS A 366 21.11 -34.05 0.65
N ALA A 367 21.18 -33.29 -0.45
CA ALA A 367 22.39 -32.59 -0.85
C ALA A 367 22.70 -31.44 0.13
N ILE A 368 21.71 -30.60 0.42
CA ILE A 368 21.86 -29.51 1.41
C ILE A 368 22.10 -30.06 2.82
N VAL A 369 21.40 -31.13 3.22
CA VAL A 369 21.63 -31.79 4.52
C VAL A 369 23.09 -32.22 4.66
N LYS A 370 23.72 -32.70 3.58
CA LYS A 370 25.15 -33.05 3.58
C LYS A 370 26.06 -31.83 3.71
N LEU A 371 25.70 -30.71 3.09
CA LEU A 371 26.46 -29.45 3.20
C LEU A 371 26.37 -28.82 4.60
N LEU A 372 25.23 -29.00 5.29
CA LEU A 372 24.95 -28.37 6.57
C LEU A 372 25.33 -29.22 7.80
N LYS A 373 25.62 -30.51 7.61
CA LYS A 373 26.33 -31.34 8.60
C LYS A 373 27.81 -30.96 8.65
#